data_AF-A0A2N8BRU5-F1
#
_entry.id   AF-A0A2N8BRU5-F1
#
_cell.length_a   1.000
_cell.length_b   1.000
_cell.length_c   1.000
_cell.angle_alpha   90.00
_cell.angle_beta   90.00
_cell.angle_gamma   90.00
#
_symmetry.space_group_name_H-M   'P 1'
#
loop_
_entity.id
_entity.type
_entity.pdbx_description
1 polymer ?
#
loop_
_entity_poly.entity_id
_entity_poly.type
_entity_poly.pdbx_seq_one_letter_code
_entity_poly.pdbx_strand_id
1 'polypeptide(L)'
;SDRTNVRSMAYTDAVLIDQLLGVVVEATARYLAMQAAAGAQVLQLFESWAEGLADDQFQRLVIDPHKALVARLRELGVIAPVIGFPRGAPA
;
A
#
# COMPACT_ATOMS: atom_id res chain seq x y z
N SER A 1 -17.47 2.48 -5.29
CA SER A 1 -16.84 3.80 -5.14
C SER A 1 -16.24 4.24 -6.46
N ASP A 2 -16.40 5.51 -6.80
CA ASP A 2 -15.77 6.14 -7.97
C ASP A 2 -14.26 6.31 -7.74
N ARG A 3 -13.45 5.88 -8.71
CA ARG A 3 -11.97 5.91 -8.67
C ARG A 3 -11.37 6.87 -9.69
N THR A 4 -12.20 7.52 -10.49
CA THR A 4 -11.78 8.21 -11.71
C THR A 4 -10.91 9.42 -11.38
N ASN A 5 -11.28 10.19 -10.36
CA ASN A 5 -10.56 11.40 -9.97
C ASN A 5 -9.13 11.09 -9.48
N VAL A 6 -8.98 10.13 -8.56
CA VAL A 6 -7.65 9.79 -8.03
C VAL A 6 -6.74 9.15 -9.08
N ARG A 7 -7.31 8.36 -10.00
CA ARG A 7 -6.57 7.81 -11.14
C ARG A 7 -6.12 8.93 -12.08
N SER A 8 -6.99 9.89 -12.37
CA SER A 8 -6.62 11.07 -13.17
C SER A 8 -5.49 11.87 -12.50
N MET A 9 -5.59 12.09 -11.18
CA MET A 9 -4.56 12.79 -10.41
C MET A 9 -3.19 12.11 -10.47
N ALA A 10 -3.12 10.78 -10.52
CA ALA A 10 -1.85 10.06 -10.68
C ALA A 10 -1.11 10.43 -11.97
N TYR A 11 -1.84 10.83 -13.02
CA TYR A 11 -1.27 11.32 -14.27
C TYR A 11 -1.02 12.83 -14.26
N THR A 12 -1.91 13.63 -13.68
CA THR A 12 -1.84 15.09 -13.76
C THR A 12 -0.97 15.73 -12.66
N ASP A 13 -0.83 15.07 -11.52
CA ASP A 13 -0.03 15.54 -10.37
C ASP A 13 0.62 14.36 -9.65
N ALA A 14 1.60 13.77 -10.35
CA ALA A 14 2.37 12.63 -9.87
C ALA A 14 3.02 12.87 -8.49
N VAL A 15 3.57 14.07 -8.27
CA VAL A 15 4.31 14.40 -7.04
C VAL A 15 3.37 14.44 -5.83
N LEU A 16 2.19 15.05 -5.98
CA LEU A 16 1.20 15.08 -4.90
C LEU A 16 0.74 13.67 -4.50
N ILE A 17 0.50 12.80 -5.48
CA ILE A 17 0.10 11.42 -5.22
C ILE A 17 1.21 10.64 -4.49
N ASP A 18 2.46 10.81 -4.89
CA ASP A 18 3.58 10.12 -4.23
C ASP A 18 3.74 10.60 -2.77
N GLN A 19 3.59 11.91 -2.51
CA GLN A 19 3.60 12.47 -1.15
C GLN A 19 2.44 11.93 -0.30
N LEU A 20 1.24 11.89 -0.86
CA LEU A 20 0.07 11.34 -0.19
C LEU A 20 0.26 9.85 0.14
N LEU A 21 0.75 9.06 -0.81
CA LEU A 21 1.08 7.66 -0.60
C LEU A 21 2.12 7.50 0.51
N GLY A 22 3.14 8.36 0.57
CA GLY A 22 4.11 8.38 1.66
C GLY A 22 3.46 8.55 3.04
N VAL A 23 2.49 9.46 3.18
CA VAL A 23 1.73 9.64 4.44
C VAL A 23 0.91 8.39 4.77
N VAL A 24 0.23 7.80 3.79
CA VAL A 24 -0.57 6.58 3.98
C VAL A 24 0.30 5.39 4.37
N VAL A 25 1.48 5.25 3.76
CA VAL A 25 2.45 4.20 4.07
C VAL A 25 2.91 4.30 5.53
N GLU A 26 3.35 5.47 5.98
CA GLU A 26 3.82 5.63 7.37
C GLU A 26 2.69 5.41 8.39
N ALA A 27 1.50 5.97 8.13
CA ALA A 27 0.35 5.80 9.01
C ALA A 27 -0.07 4.32 9.12
N THR A 28 -0.13 3.61 7.98
CA THR A 28 -0.51 2.20 7.93
C THR A 28 0.54 1.32 8.59
N ALA A 29 1.84 1.57 8.36
CA ALA A 29 2.92 0.81 8.98
C ALA A 29 2.88 0.92 10.52
N ARG A 30 2.68 2.12 11.05
CA ARG A 30 2.52 2.33 12.50
C ARG A 30 1.29 1.62 13.05
N TYR A 31 0.17 1.67 12.33
CA TYR A 31 -1.07 1.00 12.75
C TYR A 31 -0.91 -0.53 12.81
N LEU A 32 -0.31 -1.12 11.77
CA LEU A 32 -0.04 -2.56 11.72
C LEU A 32 1.01 -3.00 12.75
N ALA A 33 2.01 -2.18 13.03
CA ALA A 33 2.95 -2.44 14.12
C ALA A 33 2.25 -2.50 15.48
N MET A 34 1.28 -1.60 15.73
CA MET A 34 0.43 -1.68 16.94
C MET A 34 -0.41 -2.96 16.99
N GLN A 35 -0.94 -3.41 15.85
CA GLN A 35 -1.67 -4.68 15.80
C GLN A 35 -0.75 -5.88 16.11
N ALA A 36 0.47 -5.89 15.56
CA ALA A 36 1.46 -6.93 15.85
C ALA A 36 1.84 -6.93 17.34
N ALA A 37 2.08 -5.75 17.93
CA ALA A 37 2.34 -5.61 19.36
C ALA A 37 1.17 -6.06 20.24
N ALA A 38 -0.07 -5.90 19.75
CA ALA A 38 -1.29 -6.39 20.40
C ALA A 38 -1.51 -7.91 20.23
N GLY A 39 -0.62 -8.63 19.53
CA GLY A 39 -0.66 -10.08 19.38
C GLY A 39 -1.10 -10.59 18.02
N ALA A 40 -1.28 -9.72 17.01
CA ALA A 40 -1.54 -10.18 15.65
C ALA A 40 -0.35 -10.97 15.11
N GLN A 41 -0.59 -12.24 14.76
CA GLN A 41 0.46 -13.16 14.30
C GLN A 41 0.71 -13.08 12.79
N VAL A 42 -0.24 -12.51 12.04
CA VAL A 42 -0.17 -12.28 10.58
C VAL A 42 -0.84 -10.93 10.28
N LEU A 43 -0.30 -10.20 9.32
CA LEU A 43 -0.83 -8.92 8.86
C LEU A 43 -1.23 -9.03 7.39
N GLN A 44 -2.37 -8.44 7.01
CA GLN A 44 -2.85 -8.47 5.62
C GLN A 44 -3.10 -7.05 5.10
N LEU A 45 -2.53 -6.75 3.94
CA LEU A 45 -2.73 -5.52 3.19
C LEU A 45 -3.82 -5.78 2.14
N PHE A 46 -4.97 -5.12 2.30
CA PHE A 46 -6.07 -5.20 1.35
C PHE A 46 -6.01 -4.03 0.38
N GLU A 47 -5.57 -4.29 -0.85
CA GLU A 47 -5.57 -3.28 -1.91
C GLU A 47 -6.76 -3.52 -2.86
N SER A 48 -7.90 -2.95 -2.48
CA SER A 48 -9.15 -3.21 -3.19
C SER A 48 -9.33 -2.39 -4.48
N TRP A 49 -8.44 -1.44 -4.78
CA TRP A 49 -8.56 -0.47 -5.89
C TRP A 49 -7.57 -0.69 -7.04
N ALA A 50 -6.71 -1.70 -6.94
CA ALA A 50 -5.69 -2.02 -7.95
C ALA A 50 -6.24 -2.46 -9.31
N GLU A 51 -7.44 -3.06 -9.34
CA GLU A 51 -8.04 -3.62 -10.55
C GLU A 51 -8.18 -2.61 -11.69
N GLY A 52 -7.64 -2.93 -12.87
CA GLY A 52 -7.73 -2.09 -14.06
C GLY A 52 -6.77 -0.90 -14.08
N LEU A 53 -5.69 -0.93 -13.28
CA LEU A 53 -4.52 -0.10 -13.50
C LEU A 53 -3.68 -0.67 -14.67
N ALA A 54 -3.05 0.20 -15.45
CA ALA A 54 -1.98 -0.20 -16.36
C ALA A 54 -0.75 -0.68 -15.58
N ASP A 55 0.11 -1.49 -16.19
CA ASP A 55 1.24 -2.15 -15.50
C ASP A 55 2.19 -1.15 -14.81
N ASP A 56 2.48 -0.02 -15.45
CA ASP A 56 3.33 1.04 -14.90
C ASP A 56 2.69 1.69 -13.66
N GLN A 57 1.38 1.94 -13.73
CA GLN A 57 0.61 2.50 -12.61
C GLN A 57 0.42 1.47 -11.50
N PHE A 58 0.24 0.20 -11.81
CA PHE A 58 0.16 -0.86 -10.82
C PHE A 58 1.48 -1.00 -10.08
N GLN A 59 2.61 -0.99 -10.80
CA GLN A 59 3.93 -1.01 -10.17
C GLN A 59 4.11 0.20 -9.23
N ARG A 60 3.84 1.41 -9.72
CA ARG A 60 4.10 2.65 -8.98
C ARG A 60 3.11 2.90 -7.83
N LEU A 61 1.82 2.64 -8.02
CA LEU A 61 0.77 3.00 -7.06
C LEU A 61 0.44 1.87 -6.10
N VAL A 62 0.76 0.62 -6.47
CA VAL A 62 0.46 -0.57 -5.65
C VAL A 62 1.76 -1.19 -5.15
N ILE A 63 2.60 -1.72 -6.04
CA ILE A 63 3.75 -2.53 -5.61
C ILE A 63 4.77 -1.71 -4.82
N ASP A 64 5.17 -0.54 -5.31
CA ASP A 64 6.21 0.26 -4.66
C ASP A 64 5.80 0.75 -3.25
N PRO A 65 4.59 1.31 -3.03
CA PRO A 65 4.12 1.69 -1.70
C PRO A 65 3.98 0.50 -0.76
N HIS A 66 3.51 -0.66 -1.25
CA HIS A 66 3.40 -1.87 -0.43
C HIS A 66 4.78 -2.39 -0.02
N LYS A 67 5.78 -2.35 -0.90
CA LYS A 67 7.17 -2.70 -0.57
C LYS A 67 7.75 -1.74 0.48
N ALA A 68 7.53 -0.44 0.31
CA ALA A 68 7.95 0.57 1.28
C ALA A 68 7.31 0.33 2.66
N LEU A 69 6.02 0.02 2.70
CA LEU A 69 5.29 -0.32 3.91
C LEU A 69 5.87 -1.56 4.59
N VAL A 70 6.13 -2.65 3.85
CA VAL A 70 6.74 -3.86 4.40
C VAL A 70 8.14 -3.57 4.95
N ALA A 71 8.97 -2.81 4.24
CA ALA A 71 10.28 -2.40 4.74
C ALA A 71 10.16 -1.61 6.05
N ARG A 72 9.24 -0.65 6.09
CA ARG A 72 8.97 0.16 7.28
C ARG A 72 8.50 -0.68 8.47
N LEU A 73 7.67 -1.70 8.24
CA LEU A 73 7.29 -2.65 9.28
C LEU A 73 8.50 -3.39 9.85
N ARG A 74 9.46 -3.79 9.01
CA ARG A 74 10.69 -4.45 9.48
C ARG A 74 11.55 -3.52 10.31
N GLU A 75 11.66 -2.25 9.94
CA GLU A 75 12.35 -1.22 10.76
C GLU A 75 11.70 -1.03 12.12
N LEU A 76 10.36 -1.14 12.20
CA LEU A 76 9.59 -1.08 13.44
C LEU A 76 9.65 -2.38 14.27
N GLY A 77 10.49 -3.35 13.87
CA GLY A 77 10.68 -4.62 14.59
C GLY A 77 9.57 -5.64 14.38
N VAL A 78 8.66 -5.42 13.43
CA VAL A 78 7.58 -6.37 13.13
C VAL A 78 8.16 -7.55 12.35
N ILE A 79 8.06 -8.76 12.93
CA ILE A 79 8.50 -10.02 12.29
C ILE A 79 7.35 -10.87 11.75
N ALA A 80 6.10 -10.49 12.04
CA ALA A 80 4.93 -11.21 11.56
C ALA A 80 4.93 -11.34 10.01
N PRO A 81 4.45 -12.45 9.44
CA PRO A 81 4.20 -12.57 8.01
C PRO A 81 3.24 -11.49 7.53
N VAL A 82 3.47 -11.00 6.31
CA VAL A 82 2.62 -10.00 5.66
C VAL A 82 2.06 -10.59 4.38
N ILE A 83 0.74 -10.54 4.21
CA ILE A 83 0.02 -10.97 3.01
C ILE A 83 -0.40 -9.72 2.23
N GLY A 84 -0.03 -9.62 0.96
CA GLY A 84 -0.57 -8.62 0.04
C GLY A 84 -1.76 -9.19 -0.73
N PHE A 85 -2.90 -8.50 -0.71
CA PHE A 85 -4.09 -8.89 -1.47
C PHE A 85 -4.58 -7.74 -2.38
N PRO A 86 -3.88 -7.45 -3.50
CA PRO A 86 -4.36 -6.55 -4.54
C PRO A 86 -5.45 -7.21 -5.40
N ARG A 87 -6.62 -6.59 -5.46
CA ARG A 87 -7.74 -7.05 -6.29
C ARG A 87 -7.37 -6.96 -7.77
N GLY A 88 -7.56 -8.05 -8.50
CA GLY A 88 -7.39 -8.07 -9.95
C GLY A 88 -5.94 -7.86 -10.39
N ALA A 89 -4.98 -8.23 -9.54
CA ALA A 89 -3.58 -8.18 -9.90
C ALA A 89 -3.28 -9.12 -11.09
N PRO A 90 -2.46 -8.68 -12.06
CA PRO A 90 -2.00 -9.55 -13.13
C PRO A 90 -1.19 -10.72 -12.55
N ALA A 91 -1.25 -11.86 -13.23
CA ALA A 91 -0.53 -13.09 -12.85
C ALA A 91 0.98 -12.97 -13.07
#